data_AF-A0A941DS83-F1
#
_entry.id   AF-A0A941DS83-F1
#
_cell.length_a   1.000
_cell.length_b   1.000
_cell.length_c   1.000
_cell.angle_alpha   90.00
_cell.angle_beta   90.00
_cell.angle_gamma   90.00
#
_symmetry.space_group_name_H-M   'P 1'
#
loop_
_entity.id
_entity.type
_entity.pdbx_description
1 polymer ?
#
loop_
_entity_poly.entity_id
_entity_poly.type
_entity_poly.pdbx_seq_one_letter_code
_entity_poly.pdbx_strand_id
1 'polypeptide(L)' 'MSRVGRCIDNGPMESFWGTLKSEKYYLNKYESFEELSASIEDYIHFYNYDRYQKRLNGLSPIEFRAKTA' A
#
# COMPACT_ATOMS: atom_id res chain seq x y z
N MET A 1 7.39 4.80 -14.24
CA MET A 1 7.40 6.26 -13.97
C MET A 1 6.40 6.90 -14.90
N SER A 2 5.56 7.81 -14.39
CA SER A 2 4.70 8.64 -15.26
C SER A 2 5.54 9.48 -16.22
N ARG A 3 4.94 9.97 -17.32
CA ARG A 3 5.62 10.88 -18.26
C ARG A 3 6.19 12.08 -17.49
N VAL A 4 7.41 12.49 -17.87
CA VAL A 4 8.03 13.72 -17.37
C VAL A 4 7.02 14.87 -17.49
N GLY A 5 6.73 15.54 -16.36
CA GLY A 5 5.73 16.61 -16.30
C GLY A 5 4.28 16.20 -15.95
N ARG A 6 3.99 14.91 -15.72
CA ARG A 6 2.68 14.43 -15.19
C ARG A 6 2.85 13.59 -13.93
N CYS A 7 3.17 14.22 -12.80
CA CYS A 7 3.33 13.52 -11.51
C CYS A 7 2.02 13.01 -10.90
N ILE A 8 0.85 13.44 -11.42
CA ILE A 8 -0.47 13.18 -10.84
C ILE A 8 -0.77 11.68 -10.79
N ASP A 9 -0.38 10.92 -11.82
CA ASP A 9 -0.60 9.47 -11.88
C ASP A 9 0.32 8.69 -10.93
N ASN A 10 1.48 9.26 -10.57
CA ASN A 10 2.49 8.59 -9.75
C ASN A 10 2.32 8.88 -8.25
N GLY A 11 1.74 10.02 -7.89
CA GLY A 11 1.55 10.45 -6.50
C GLY A 11 0.87 9.39 -5.61
N PRO A 12 -0.22 8.73 -6.04
CA PRO A 12 -0.85 7.67 -5.26
C PRO A 12 0.08 6.48 -4.99
N MET A 13 0.87 6.08 -5.99
CA MET A 13 1.82 4.98 -5.85
C MET A 13 3.01 5.37 -4.97
N GLU A 14 3.52 6.59 -5.09
CA GLU A 14 4.57 7.12 -4.20
C GLU A 14 4.11 7.14 -2.75
N SER A 15 2.88 7.60 -2.51
CA SER A 15 2.27 7.59 -1.18
C SER A 15 2.13 6.17 -0.62
N PHE A 16 1.68 5.21 -1.43
CA PHE A 16 1.60 3.80 -1.03
C PHE A 16 2.98 3.26 -0.62
N TRP A 17 3.99 3.44 -1.46
CA TRP A 17 5.34 2.95 -1.17
C TRP A 17 6.00 3.62 0.03
N GLY A 18 5.78 4.93 0.23
CA GLY A 18 6.25 5.64 1.41
C GLY A 18 5.64 5.09 2.70
N THR A 19 4.34 4.78 2.66
CA THR A 19 3.60 4.19 3.79
C THR A 19 4.09 2.77 4.09
N LEU A 20 4.15 1.91 3.08
CA LEU A 20 4.63 0.53 3.22
C LEU A 20 6.05 0.47 3.80
N LYS A 21 6.95 1.34 3.32
CA LYS A 21 8.31 1.37 3.85
C LYS A 21 8.35 1.79 5.31
N SER A 22 7.55 2.80 5.68
CA SER A 22 7.52 3.33 7.05
C SER A 22 6.85 2.39 8.05
N GLU A 23 5.79 1.69 7.64
CA GLU A 23 4.98 0.84 8.52
C GLU A 23 5.44 -0.62 8.56
N LYS A 24 6.15 -1.12 7.53
CA LYS A 24 6.58 -2.53 7.46
C LYS A 24 8.07 -2.70 7.20
N TYR A 25 8.65 -2.00 6.22
CA TYR A 25 10.05 -2.27 5.85
C TYR A 25 11.05 -1.76 6.90
N TYR A 26 10.99 -0.49 7.29
CA TYR A 26 11.98 0.13 8.19
C TYR A 26 11.86 -0.34 9.65
N LEU A 27 10.72 -0.92 10.04
CA LEU A 27 10.48 -1.42 11.40
C LEU A 27 10.98 -2.85 11.60
N ASN A 28 11.37 -3.55 10.54
CA ASN A 28 11.76 -4.96 10.58
C ASN A 28 13.17 -5.15 10.00
N LYS A 29 13.84 -6.20 10.45
CA LYS A 29 15.06 -6.71 9.83
C LYS A 29 14.70 -8.02 9.14
N TYR A 30 15.20 -8.20 7.92
CA TYR A 30 14.96 -9.38 7.12
C TYR A 30 16.30 -10.09 6.89
N GLU A 31 16.33 -11.40 7.09
CA GLU A 31 17.54 -12.22 6.92
C GLU A 31 17.61 -12.85 5.54
N SER A 32 16.47 -12.93 4.83
CA SER A 32 16.41 -13.45 3.46
C SER A 32 15.49 -12.62 2.56
N PHE A 33 15.69 -12.79 1.25
CA PHE A 33 14.78 -12.20 0.27
C PHE A 33 13.38 -12.79 0.35
N GLU A 34 13.26 -14.10 0.61
CA GLU A 34 11.95 -14.76 0.74
C GLU A 34 11.15 -14.18 1.92
N GLU A 35 11.80 -13.92 3.05
CA GLU A 35 11.16 -13.32 4.23
C GLU A 35 10.67 -11.89 3.91
N LEU A 36 11.52 -11.08 3.27
CA LEU A 36 11.13 -9.75 2.80
C LEU A 36 9.96 -9.83 1.83
N SER A 37 10.01 -10.72 0.85
CA SER A 37 8.96 -10.87 -0.16
C SER A 37 7.62 -11.25 0.48
N ALA A 38 7.62 -12.21 1.41
CA ALA A 38 6.43 -12.62 2.14
C ALA A 38 5.86 -11.48 3.00
N SER A 39 6.72 -10.72 3.67
CA SER A 39 6.33 -9.55 4.47
C SER A 39 5.70 -8.44 3.62
N ILE A 40 6.20 -8.22 2.41
CA ILE A 40 5.61 -7.27 1.47
C ILE A 40 4.25 -7.76 0.95
N GLU A 41 4.11 -9.04 0.62
CA GLU A 41 2.84 -9.63 0.17
C GLU A 41 1.76 -9.54 1.25
N ASP A 42 2.10 -9.92 2.49
CA ASP A 42 1.24 -9.77 3.68
C ASP A 42 0.76 -8.33 3.85
N TYR A 43 1.68 -7.36 3.77
CA TYR A 43 1.31 -5.96 3.91
C TYR A 43 0.43 -5.46 2.77
N ILE A 44 0.65 -5.92 1.53
CA ILE A 44 -0.22 -5.58 0.40
C ILE A 44 -1.63 -6.15 0.61
N HIS A 45 -1.75 -7.38 1.13
CA HIS A 45 -3.04 -7.96 1.48
C HIS A 45 -3.75 -7.12 2.53
N PHE A 46 -3.09 -6.87 3.67
CA PHE A 46 -3.58 -6.02 4.74
C PHE A 46 -4.04 -4.66 4.20
N TYR A 47 -3.21 -3.99 3.40
CA TYR A 47 -3.52 -2.67 2.88
C TYR A 47 -4.81 -2.66 2.03
N ASN A 48 -5.05 -3.69 1.23
CA ASN A 48 -6.19 -3.74 0.30
C ASN A 48 -7.48 -4.24 0.95
N TYR A 49 -7.39 -5.22 1.84
CA TYR A 49 -8.56 -5.94 2.38
C TYR A 49 -8.91 -5.52 3.81
N ASP A 50 -7.92 -5.18 4.63
CA ASP A 50 -8.10 -5.06 6.07
C ASP A 50 -7.85 -3.62 6.59
N ARG A 51 -7.16 -2.78 5.83
CA ARG A 51 -6.80 -1.43 6.24
C ARG A 51 -7.99 -0.48 6.11
N TYR A 52 -8.67 -0.22 7.23
CA TYR A 52 -9.68 0.82 7.30
C TYR A 52 -9.09 2.21 7.14
N GLN A 53 -9.66 3.01 6.23
CA GLN A 53 -9.18 4.36 5.97
C GLN A 53 -10.30 5.37 6.25
N LYS A 54 -10.02 6.38 7.08
CA LYS A 54 -10.99 7.45 7.40
C LYS A 54 -11.51 8.15 6.15
N ARG A 55 -10.66 8.36 5.14
CA ARG A 55 -11.04 8.95 3.83
C ARG A 55 -11.98 8.07 3.00
N LEU A 56 -12.04 6.77 3.29
CA LEU A 56 -12.91 5.79 2.64
C LEU A 56 -14.12 5.46 3.53
N ASN A 57 -14.51 6.38 4.42
CA ASN A 57 -15.58 6.17 5.41
C ASN A 57 -15.38 4.94 6.31
N GLY A 58 -14.12 4.64 6.63
CA GLY A 58 -13.78 3.49 7.47
C GLY A 58 -13.89 2.15 6.75
N LEU A 59 -13.88 2.13 5.42
CA LEU A 59 -13.81 0.92 4.60
C LEU A 59 -12.37 0.62 4.19
N SER A 60 -12.08 -0.64 3.88
CA SER A 60 -10.87 -1.03 3.17
C SER A 60 -10.94 -0.59 1.70
N PRO A 61 -9.79 -0.49 0.99
CA PRO A 61 -9.78 -0.15 -0.42
C PRO A 61 -10.67 -1.03 -1.30
N ILE A 62 -10.70 -2.34 -1.05
CA ILE A 62 -11.53 -3.29 -1.80
C ILE A 62 -13.01 -3.10 -1.48
N GLU A 63 -13.38 -2.96 -0.20
CA GLU A 63 -14.76 -2.69 0.21
C GLU A 63 -15.29 -1.39 -0.39
N PHE A 64 -14.48 -0.34 -0.35
CA PHE A 64 -14.80 0.94 -0.97
C PHE A 64 -15.04 0.76 -2.47
N ARG A 65 -14.14 0.08 -3.18
CA ARG A 65 -14.27 -0.17 -4.62
C ARG A 65 -15.55 -0.94 -4.95
N ALA A 66 -15.88 -1.98 -4.18
CA ALA A 66 -17.09 -2.78 -4.38
C ALA A 66 -18.38 -1.99 -4.16
N LYS A 67 -18.37 -1.02 -3.24
CA LYS A 67 -19.51 -0.13 -2.95
C LYS A 67 -19.68 0.99 -3.98
N THR A 68 -18.59 1.42 -4.61
CA THR A 68 -18.59 2.48 -5.63
C THR A 68 -18.68 1.98 -7.08
N ALA A 69 -18.67 0.66 -7.27
CA ALA A 69 -18.87 0.01 -8.57
C ALA A 69 -20.36 -0.04 -8.90
#